data_AF-A0A8T4QQU3-F1
#
_entry.id   AF-A0A8T4QQU3-F1
#
_cell.length_a   1.000
_cell.length_b   1.000
_cell.length_c   1.000
_cell.angle_alpha   90.00
_cell.angle_beta   90.00
_cell.angle_gamma   90.00
#
_symmetry.space_group_name_H-M   'P 1'
#
loop_
_entity.id
_entity.type
_entity.pdbx_description
1 polymer ?
#
loop_
_entity_poly.entity_id
_entity_poly.type
_entity_poly.pdbx_seq_one_letter_code
_entity_poly.pdbx_strand_id
1 'polypeptide(L)'
;MATLFEGGLIAFLQPLFTFIFVFTILFAVLEKTKILGGNKGSHSLVALVIAMLVMLTPGVAEVLNIFTPWFVVFIIFLIFLALIFMAVGVSGDKVTAAFTQDWVAYLIGIIAIFGIFGFAFSKVFGPVLSGATGAPGAEEGFGSTLVTIIVNPKVLGALFILVMASQMVRLLSGQSKSS
;
A
#
# COMPACT_ATOMS: atom_id res chain seq x y z
N MET A 1 7.75 27.93 16.24
CA MET A 1 7.73 28.55 14.90
C MET A 1 8.28 27.49 13.97
N ALA A 2 7.46 26.93 13.08
CA ALA A 2 7.91 25.89 12.17
C ALA A 2 8.98 26.48 11.26
N THR A 3 10.23 26.04 11.45
CA THR A 3 11.30 26.43 10.55
C THR A 3 11.00 25.87 9.16
N LEU A 4 11.36 26.58 8.10
CA LEU A 4 11.14 26.13 6.71
C LEU A 4 11.71 24.72 6.44
N PHE A 5 12.67 24.30 7.26
CA PHE A 5 13.26 22.96 7.29
C PHE A 5 12.41 21.90 8.02
N GLU A 6 11.64 22.25 9.05
CA GLU A 6 10.88 21.30 9.88
C GLU A 6 9.61 20.76 9.19
N GLY A 7 8.96 21.59 8.37
CA GLY A 7 7.69 21.22 7.73
C GLY A 7 7.78 21.10 6.22
N GLY A 8 8.42 22.06 5.55
CA GLY A 8 8.38 22.17 4.09
C GLY A 8 9.29 21.16 3.38
N LEU A 9 10.55 21.07 3.81
CA LEU A 9 11.53 20.22 3.14
C LEU A 9 11.23 18.72 3.33
N ILE A 10 10.83 18.32 4.54
CA ILE A 10 10.53 16.92 4.85
C ILE A 10 9.27 16.48 4.10
N ALA A 11 8.20 17.29 4.10
CA ALA A 11 6.99 16.98 3.34
C ALA A 11 7.25 16.88 1.83
N PHE A 12 8.15 17.72 1.29
CA PHE A 12 8.56 17.67 -0.12
C PHE A 12 9.37 16.41 -0.45
N LEU A 13 10.26 15.96 0.45
CA LEU A 13 11.10 14.78 0.26
C LEU A 13 10.40 13.46 0.61
N GLN A 14 9.29 13.49 1.34
CA GLN A 14 8.59 12.28 1.79
C GLN A 14 8.21 11.35 0.62
N PRO A 15 7.62 11.83 -0.50
CA PRO A 15 7.36 10.96 -1.66
C PRO A 15 8.63 10.35 -2.26
N LEU A 16 9.74 11.09 -2.25
CA LEU A 16 11.03 10.59 -2.75
C LEU A 16 11.58 9.49 -1.84
N PHE A 17 11.48 9.63 -0.52
CA PHE A 17 11.87 8.58 0.41
C PHE A 17 11.01 7.34 0.27
N THR A 18 9.69 7.50 0.15
CA THR A 18 8.77 6.39 -0.09
C THR A 18 9.11 5.67 -1.40
N PHE A 19 9.41 6.41 -2.47
CA PHE A 19 9.84 5.85 -3.74
C PHE A 19 11.13 5.02 -3.60
N ILE A 20 12.18 5.61 -3.00
CA ILE A 20 13.47 4.92 -2.79
C ILE A 20 13.26 3.66 -1.93
N PHE A 21 12.44 3.77 -0.88
CA PHE A 21 12.13 2.67 0.01
C PHE A 21 11.50 1.47 -0.72
N VAL A 22 10.44 1.73 -1.50
CA VAL A 22 9.77 0.70 -2.30
C VAL A 22 10.73 0.10 -3.32
N PHE A 23 11.47 0.96 -4.03
CA PHE A 23 12.47 0.52 -5.01
C PHE A 23 13.50 -0.43 -4.38
N THR A 24 14.09 -0.05 -3.24
CA THR A 24 15.11 -0.84 -2.55
C THR A 24 14.56 -2.18 -2.07
N ILE A 25 13.36 -2.21 -1.48
CA ILE A 25 12.75 -3.46 -1.02
C ILE A 25 12.45 -4.38 -2.20
N LEU A 26 11.79 -3.87 -3.25
CA LEU A 26 11.45 -4.68 -4.42
C LEU A 26 12.71 -5.19 -5.12
N PHE A 27 13.73 -4.35 -5.27
CA PHE A 27 15.00 -4.76 -5.82
C PHE A 27 15.65 -5.87 -4.99
N ALA A 28 15.70 -5.73 -3.67
CA ALA A 28 16.25 -6.75 -2.78
C ALA A 28 15.48 -8.07 -2.85
N VAL A 29 14.15 -8.01 -2.91
CA VAL A 29 13.30 -9.20 -3.08
C VAL A 29 13.55 -9.87 -4.44
N LEU A 30 13.64 -9.10 -5.52
CA LEU A 30 13.93 -9.64 -6.85
C LEU A 30 15.35 -10.23 -6.95
N GLU A 31 16.35 -9.61 -6.32
CA GLU A 31 17.73 -10.14 -6.29
C GLU A 31 17.80 -11.45 -5.48
N LYS A 32 17.06 -11.56 -4.38
CA LYS A 32 17.01 -12.77 -3.55
C LYS A 32 16.23 -13.91 -4.21
N THR A 33 15.11 -13.60 -4.85
CA THR A 33 14.25 -14.61 -5.50
C THR A 33 14.74 -15.00 -6.89
N LYS A 34 15.52 -14.13 -7.56
CA LYS A 34 16.04 -14.32 -8.92
C LYS A 34 14.96 -14.71 -9.95
N ILE A 35 13.73 -14.23 -9.76
CA ILE A 35 12.57 -14.62 -10.57
C ILE A 35 12.70 -14.22 -12.05
N LEU A 36 13.45 -13.15 -12.31
CA LEU A 36 13.79 -12.64 -13.65
C LEU A 36 15.17 -13.10 -14.14
N GLY A 37 15.73 -14.14 -13.52
CA GLY A 37 17.07 -14.66 -13.81
C GLY A 37 18.18 -13.99 -12.99
N GLY A 38 19.42 -14.09 -13.49
CA GLY A 38 20.63 -13.62 -12.79
C GLY A 38 21.08 -12.19 -13.14
N ASN A 39 20.35 -11.48 -14.01
CA ASN A 39 20.77 -10.15 -14.46
C ASN A 39 20.31 -9.05 -13.50
N LYS A 40 21.26 -8.44 -12.78
CA LYS A 40 21.01 -7.33 -11.84
C LYS A 40 20.35 -6.13 -12.50
N GLY A 41 20.64 -5.85 -13.77
CA GLY A 41 20.05 -4.73 -14.50
C GLY A 41 18.55 -4.92 -14.76
N SER A 42 18.11 -6.15 -15.01
CA SER A 42 16.69 -6.45 -15.18
C SER A 42 15.93 -6.28 -13.87
N HIS A 43 16.51 -6.72 -12.74
CA HIS A 43 15.91 -6.57 -11.42
C HIS A 43 15.73 -5.10 -11.03
N SER A 44 16.73 -4.24 -11.28
CA SER A 44 16.63 -2.82 -10.98
C SER A 44 15.62 -2.11 -11.86
N LEU A 45 15.59 -2.41 -13.17
CA LEU A 45 14.62 -1.82 -14.08
C LEU A 45 13.17 -2.18 -13.67
N VAL A 46 12.90 -3.44 -13.35
CA VAL A 46 11.56 -3.87 -12.94
C VAL A 46 11.19 -3.28 -11.57
N ALA A 47 12.10 -3.27 -10.60
CA ALA A 47 11.86 -2.62 -9.31
C ALA A 47 11.55 -1.13 -9.47
N LEU A 48 12.24 -0.43 -10.38
CA LEU A 48 12.00 0.98 -10.70
C LEU A 48 10.58 1.18 -11.24
N VAL A 49 10.19 0.40 -12.25
CA VAL A 49 8.85 0.50 -12.86
C VAL A 49 7.77 0.24 -11.81
N ILE A 50 7.90 -0.81 -11.00
CA ILE A 50 6.92 -1.12 -9.96
C ILE A 50 6.87 -0.01 -8.91
N ALA A 51 8.01 0.52 -8.47
CA ALA A 51 8.06 1.64 -7.53
C ALA A 51 7.33 2.88 -8.09
N MET A 52 7.51 3.20 -9.38
CA MET A 52 6.77 4.28 -10.02
C MET A 52 5.26 4.00 -10.07
N LEU A 53 4.83 2.79 -10.40
CA LEU A 53 3.41 2.40 -10.41
C LEU A 53 2.78 2.47 -9.01
N VAL A 54 3.53 2.08 -7.99
CA VAL A 54 3.12 2.19 -6.58
C VAL A 54 2.92 3.65 -6.19
N MET A 55 3.83 4.55 -6.58
CA MET A 55 3.70 5.99 -6.32
C MET A 55 2.52 6.63 -7.05
N LEU A 56 2.11 6.08 -8.21
CA LEU A 56 0.92 6.51 -8.95
C LEU A 56 -0.39 6.03 -8.30
N THR A 57 -0.34 5.14 -7.31
CA THR A 57 -1.52 4.58 -6.65
C THR A 57 -1.68 5.24 -5.27
N PRO A 58 -2.59 6.23 -5.10
CA PRO A 58 -2.66 7.04 -3.88
C PRO A 58 -2.80 6.23 -2.59
N GLY A 59 -3.69 5.22 -2.59
CA GLY A 59 -3.90 4.38 -1.40
C GLY A 59 -2.66 3.57 -0.99
N VAL A 60 -1.85 3.10 -1.95
CA VAL A 60 -0.61 2.39 -1.61
C VAL A 60 0.45 3.37 -1.12
N ALA A 61 0.58 4.52 -1.77
CA ALA A 61 1.50 5.58 -1.34
C ALA A 61 1.19 6.08 0.08
N GLU A 62 -0.09 6.21 0.44
CA GLU A 62 -0.53 6.56 1.80
C GLU A 62 -0.15 5.51 2.84
N VAL A 63 -0.38 4.22 2.55
CA VAL A 63 0.03 3.13 3.45
C VAL A 63 1.54 3.18 3.67
N LEU A 64 2.32 3.39 2.61
CA LEU A 64 3.76 3.46 2.70
C LEU A 64 4.24 4.69 3.48
N ASN A 65 3.61 5.85 3.28
CA ASN A 65 3.92 7.07 4.04
C ASN A 65 3.69 6.88 5.55
N ILE A 66 2.70 6.08 5.94
CA ILE A 66 2.49 5.71 7.35
C ILE A 66 3.53 4.66 7.79
N PHE A 67 3.83 3.68 6.95
CA PHE A 67 4.70 2.55 7.26
C PHE A 67 6.18 2.94 7.38
N THR A 68 6.68 3.80 6.48
CA THR A 68 8.11 4.15 6.36
C THR A 68 8.69 4.73 7.66
N PRO A 69 8.07 5.70 8.35
CA PRO A 69 8.58 6.21 9.62
C PRO A 69 8.72 5.11 10.70
N TRP A 70 7.71 4.23 10.82
CA TRP A 70 7.75 3.12 11.77
C TRP A 70 8.83 2.10 11.44
N PHE A 71 9.05 1.84 10.16
CA PHE A 71 10.12 0.97 9.71
C PHE A 71 11.51 1.54 10.05
N VAL A 72 11.71 2.85 9.90
CA VAL A 72 12.95 3.53 10.30
C VAL A 72 13.16 3.42 11.81
N VAL A 73 12.13 3.69 12.62
CA VAL A 73 12.18 3.53 14.08
C VAL A 73 12.52 2.08 14.45
N PHE A 74 11.93 1.11 13.76
CA PHE A 74 12.21 -0.31 13.98
C PHE A 74 13.67 -0.67 13.66
N ILE A 75 14.24 -0.19 12.54
CA ILE A 75 15.65 -0.39 12.22
C ILE A 75 16.56 0.24 13.28
N ILE A 76 16.26 1.49 13.69
CA ILE A 76 17.02 2.17 14.73
C ILE A 76 16.98 1.36 16.04
N PHE A 77 15.81 0.85 16.41
CA PHE A 77 15.64 -0.02 17.56
C PHE A 77 16.48 -1.31 17.44
N LEU A 78 16.49 -1.97 16.28
CA LEU A 78 17.32 -3.15 16.05
C LEU A 78 18.83 -2.84 16.17
N ILE A 79 19.27 -1.68 15.67
CA ILE A 79 20.65 -1.23 15.82
C ILE A 79 20.99 -1.02 17.30
N PHE A 80 20.13 -0.31 18.05
CA PHE A 80 20.33 -0.14 19.49
C PHE A 80 20.36 -1.46 20.25
N LEU A 81 19.47 -2.40 19.91
CA LEU A 81 19.46 -3.74 20.50
C LEU A 81 20.78 -4.47 20.22
N ALA A 82 21.28 -4.43 18.99
CA ALA A 82 22.57 -5.01 18.62
C ALA A 82 23.73 -4.35 19.39
N LEU A 83 23.71 -3.02 19.53
CA LEU A 83 24.72 -2.29 20.30
C LEU A 83 24.70 -2.65 21.79
N ILE A 84 23.52 -2.84 22.39
CA ILE A 84 23.40 -3.29 23.79
C ILE A 84 24.01 -4.68 23.96
N PHE A 85 23.72 -5.63 23.05
CA PHE A 85 24.34 -6.95 23.12
C PHE A 85 25.87 -6.88 22.99
N MET A 86 26.39 -6.05 22.08
CA MET A 86 27.83 -5.82 21.95
C MET A 86 28.41 -5.17 23.21
N ALA A 87 27.72 -4.22 23.83
CA ALA A 87 28.16 -3.56 25.07
C ALA A 87 28.22 -4.51 26.27
N VAL A 88 27.36 -5.52 26.32
CA VAL A 88 27.36 -6.59 27.33
C VAL A 88 28.47 -7.63 27.06
N GLY A 89 29.26 -7.46 25.99
CA GLY A 89 30.38 -8.34 25.63
C GLY A 89 29.99 -9.52 24.74
N VAL A 90 28.80 -9.50 24.14
CA VAL A 90 28.42 -10.50 23.12
C VAL A 90 29.19 -10.19 21.84
N SER A 91 29.92 -11.19 21.31
CA SER A 91 30.63 -11.03 20.05
C SER A 91 29.67 -10.79 18.89
N GLY A 92 30.07 -9.95 17.92
CA GLY A 92 29.24 -9.61 16.76
C GLY A 92 28.77 -10.83 15.96
N ASP A 93 29.55 -11.91 15.95
CA ASP A 93 29.19 -13.17 15.30
C ASP A 93 27.98 -13.84 15.97
N LYS A 94 27.90 -13.78 17.30
CA LYS A 94 26.76 -14.32 18.06
C LYS A 94 25.51 -13.48 17.90
N VAL A 95 25.66 -12.15 17.79
CA VAL A 95 24.55 -11.25 17.48
C VAL A 95 24.00 -11.57 16.09
N THR A 96 24.88 -11.69 15.08
CA THR A 96 24.50 -12.08 13.72
C THR A 96 23.83 -13.45 13.70
N ALA A 97 24.36 -14.43 14.43
CA ALA A 97 23.76 -15.75 14.56
C ALA A 97 22.37 -15.70 15.21
N ALA A 98 22.17 -14.92 16.27
CA ALA A 98 20.85 -14.75 16.88
C ALA A 98 19.83 -14.17 15.88
N PHE A 99 20.22 -13.19 15.05
CA PHE A 99 19.32 -12.63 14.04
C PHE A 99 19.07 -13.54 12.83
N THR A 100 19.92 -14.53 12.57
CA THR A 100 19.81 -15.39 11.37
C THR A 100 19.39 -16.83 11.66
N GLN A 101 19.69 -17.35 12.85
CA GLN A 101 19.46 -18.75 13.23
C GLN A 101 18.36 -18.90 14.29
N ASP A 102 18.15 -17.91 15.17
CA ASP A 102 17.08 -18.02 16.15
C ASP A 102 15.73 -17.72 15.50
N TRP A 103 14.93 -18.78 15.36
CA TRP A 103 13.56 -18.73 14.88
C TRP A 103 12.70 -17.69 15.63
N VAL A 104 13.03 -17.42 16.91
CA VAL A 104 12.35 -16.42 17.75
C VAL A 104 12.64 -15.00 17.26
N ALA A 105 13.89 -14.66 16.94
CA ALA A 105 14.25 -13.33 16.43
C ALA A 105 13.61 -13.08 15.06
N TYR A 106 13.60 -14.09 14.20
CA TYR A 106 12.91 -14.06 12.91
C TYR A 106 11.39 -13.88 13.08
N LEU A 107 10.77 -14.61 14.00
CA LEU A 107 9.34 -14.51 14.30
C LEU A 107 8.98 -13.11 14.83
N ILE A 108 9.75 -12.56 15.76
CA ILE A 108 9.54 -11.21 16.30
C ILE A 108 9.65 -10.17 15.18
N GLY A 109 10.65 -10.29 14.30
CA GLY A 109 10.80 -9.42 13.14
C GLY A 109 9.61 -9.47 12.19
N ILE A 110 9.12 -10.68 11.88
CA ILE A 110 7.91 -10.87 11.06
C ILE A 110 6.70 -10.24 11.73
N ILE A 111 6.43 -10.55 13.01
CA ILE A 111 5.26 -10.03 13.72
C ILE A 111 5.30 -8.50 13.79
N ALA A 112 6.47 -7.91 14.04
CA ALA A 112 6.64 -6.47 14.06
C ALA A 112 6.33 -5.86 12.68
N ILE A 113 6.92 -6.40 11.61
CA ILE A 113 6.70 -5.90 10.24
C ILE A 113 5.22 -6.05 9.83
N PHE A 114 4.62 -7.22 10.04
CA PHE A 114 3.22 -7.47 9.72
C PHE A 114 2.27 -6.68 10.62
N GLY A 115 2.62 -6.43 11.88
CA GLY A 115 1.83 -5.59 12.79
C GLY A 115 1.84 -4.12 12.35
N ILE A 116 3.01 -3.58 12.01
CA ILE A 116 3.14 -2.20 11.48
C ILE A 116 2.41 -2.09 10.14
N PHE A 117 2.61 -3.06 9.25
CA PHE A 117 1.95 -3.08 7.95
C PHE A 117 0.43 -3.21 8.10
N GLY A 118 -0.05 -4.13 8.94
CA GLY A 118 -1.47 -4.32 9.22
C GLY A 118 -2.11 -3.07 9.81
N PHE A 119 -1.43 -2.39 10.73
CA PHE A 119 -1.88 -1.10 11.27
C PHE A 119 -1.98 -0.02 10.18
N ALA A 120 -0.94 0.14 9.34
CA ALA A 120 -0.94 1.11 8.25
C ALA A 120 -2.03 0.79 7.21
N PHE A 121 -2.18 -0.49 6.86
CA PHE A 121 -3.21 -0.97 5.94
C PHE A 121 -4.62 -0.74 6.48
N SER A 122 -4.87 -1.08 7.75
CA SER A 122 -6.16 -0.81 8.41
C SER A 122 -6.45 0.69 8.54
N LYS A 123 -5.45 1.56 8.68
CA LYS A 123 -5.66 3.01 8.69
C LYS A 123 -6.16 3.54 7.35
N VAL A 124 -5.58 3.07 6.24
CA VAL A 124 -5.91 3.56 4.89
C VAL A 124 -7.11 2.86 4.29
N PHE A 125 -7.16 1.54 4.38
CA PHE A 125 -8.22 0.72 3.78
C PHE A 125 -9.31 0.34 4.79
N GLY A 126 -9.11 0.56 6.09
CA GLY A 126 -10.12 0.25 7.11
C GLY A 126 -11.46 0.91 6.84
N PRO A 127 -11.54 2.23 6.55
CA PRO A 127 -12.80 2.89 6.21
C PRO A 127 -13.50 2.26 4.99
N VAL A 128 -12.74 1.86 3.98
CA VAL A 128 -13.25 1.17 2.79
C VAL A 128 -13.78 -0.23 3.14
N LEU A 129 -13.07 -0.95 4.00
CA LEU A 129 -13.41 -2.31 4.44
C LEU A 129 -14.60 -2.33 5.42
N SER A 130 -14.64 -1.41 6.38
CA SER A 130 -15.74 -1.25 7.33
C SER A 130 -16.99 -0.76 6.63
N GLY A 131 -16.83 0.08 5.60
CA GLY A 131 -17.92 0.45 4.72
C GLY A 131 -18.49 -0.75 3.98
N ALA A 132 -17.63 -1.61 3.41
CA ALA A 132 -18.04 -2.80 2.66
C ALA A 132 -18.72 -3.89 3.51
N THR A 133 -18.39 -3.96 4.81
CA THR A 133 -18.87 -5.03 5.72
C THR A 133 -20.02 -4.61 6.65
N GLY A 134 -20.40 -3.33 6.66
CA GLY A 134 -21.56 -2.84 7.42
C GLY A 134 -21.41 -2.92 8.94
N ALA A 135 -20.18 -2.95 9.46
CA ALA A 135 -19.93 -3.04 10.91
C ALA A 135 -20.42 -1.76 11.64
N PRO A 136 -21.05 -1.89 12.84
CA PRO A 136 -21.61 -0.75 13.55
C PRO A 136 -20.49 0.13 14.13
N GLY A 137 -20.43 1.39 13.67
CA GLY A 137 -19.48 2.40 14.15
C GLY A 137 -18.68 3.12 13.04
N ALA A 138 -18.81 2.71 11.78
CA ALA A 138 -18.25 3.45 10.65
C ALA A 138 -19.28 4.42 10.09
N GLU A 139 -18.95 5.72 10.08
CA GLU A 139 -19.69 6.74 9.34
C GLU A 139 -19.82 6.30 7.87
N GLU A 140 -21.06 6.32 7.38
CA GLU A 140 -21.48 6.09 5.99
C GLU A 140 -20.83 4.89 5.29
N GLY A 141 -21.32 3.68 5.61
CA GLY A 141 -20.87 2.47 4.96
C GLY A 141 -21.14 2.42 3.45
N PHE A 142 -20.50 1.49 2.75
CA PHE A 142 -20.60 1.24 1.30
C PHE A 142 -22.04 1.10 0.84
N GLY A 143 -22.95 0.59 1.69
CA GLY A 143 -24.39 0.59 1.42
C GLY A 143 -24.97 2.00 1.27
N SER A 144 -24.60 2.93 2.13
CA SER A 144 -25.01 4.34 2.01
C SER A 144 -24.34 5.02 0.82
N THR A 145 -23.09 4.69 0.50
CA THR A 145 -22.39 5.20 -0.68
C THR A 145 -23.00 4.66 -1.98
N LEU A 146 -23.34 3.37 -2.04
CA LEU A 146 -24.03 2.75 -3.18
C LEU A 146 -25.44 3.29 -3.34
N VAL A 147 -26.20 3.42 -2.26
CA VAL A 147 -27.52 4.05 -2.30
C VAL A 147 -27.39 5.51 -2.75
N THR A 148 -26.40 6.25 -2.27
CA THR A 148 -26.15 7.63 -2.70
C THR A 148 -25.72 7.72 -4.16
N ILE A 149 -24.95 6.76 -4.67
CA ILE A 149 -24.55 6.67 -6.09
C ILE A 149 -25.76 6.31 -6.96
N ILE A 150 -26.59 5.34 -6.56
CA ILE A 150 -27.78 4.91 -7.31
C ILE A 150 -28.87 5.99 -7.28
N VAL A 151 -29.04 6.67 -6.14
CA VAL A 151 -30.01 7.76 -5.95
C VAL A 151 -29.44 9.11 -6.40
N ASN A 152 -28.19 9.16 -6.89
CA ASN A 152 -27.64 10.40 -7.42
C ASN A 152 -28.44 10.84 -8.66
N PRO A 153 -28.98 12.08 -8.70
CA PRO A 153 -29.79 12.55 -9.82
C PRO A 153 -29.07 12.43 -11.18
N LYS A 154 -27.74 12.55 -11.19
CA LYS A 154 -26.93 12.44 -12.42
C LYS A 154 -26.84 11.00 -12.93
N VAL A 155 -26.71 10.03 -12.02
CA VAL A 155 -26.62 8.61 -12.36
C VAL A 155 -27.99 8.08 -12.80
N LEU A 156 -29.06 8.47 -12.10
CA LEU A 156 -30.44 8.19 -12.50
C LEU A 156 -30.76 8.74 -13.88
N GLY A 157 -30.36 9.98 -14.17
CA GLY A 157 -30.53 10.59 -15.49
C GLY A 157 -29.79 9.83 -16.59
N ALA A 158 -28.54 9.43 -16.35
CA ALA A 158 -27.76 8.64 -17.29
C ALA A 158 -28.40 7.26 -17.55
N LEU A 159 -28.87 6.58 -16.49
CA LEU A 159 -29.52 5.28 -16.58
C LEU A 159 -30.86 5.38 -17.32
N PHE A 160 -31.63 6.45 -17.09
CA PHE A 160 -32.86 6.73 -17.82
C PHE A 160 -32.63 6.93 -19.32
N ILE A 161 -31.62 7.72 -19.70
CA ILE A 161 -31.25 7.91 -21.12
C ILE A 161 -30.84 6.58 -21.76
N LEU A 162 -30.09 5.75 -21.05
CA LEU A 162 -29.64 4.44 -21.53
C LEU A 162 -30.83 3.49 -21.76
N VAL A 163 -31.81 3.47 -20.86
CA VAL A 163 -33.04 2.70 -21.02
C VAL A 163 -33.86 3.21 -22.21
N MET A 164 -34.00 4.54 -22.37
CA MET A 164 -34.71 5.14 -23.50
C MET A 164 -34.03 4.80 -24.84
N ALA A 165 -32.71 4.92 -24.91
CA ALA A 165 -31.93 4.54 -26.09
C ALA A 165 -32.09 3.04 -26.41
N SER A 166 -32.09 2.18 -25.39
CA SER A 166 -32.30 0.73 -25.56
C SER A 166 -33.68 0.42 -26.17
N GLN A 167 -34.74 1.07 -25.70
CA GLN A 167 -36.09 0.87 -26.26
C GLN A 167 -36.21 1.43 -27.69
N MET A 168 -35.58 2.58 -27.97
CA MET A 168 -35.54 3.14 -29.32
C MET A 168 -34.87 2.18 -30.31
N VAL A 169 -33.71 1.62 -29.96
CA VAL A 169 -33.00 0.63 -30.79
C VAL A 169 -33.86 -0.62 -31.00
N ARG A 170 -34.52 -1.10 -29.94
CA ARG A 170 -35.42 -2.26 -30.04
C ARG A 170 -36.57 -2.02 -31.02
N LEU A 171 -37.21 -0.86 -30.98
CA LEU A 171 -38.30 -0.49 -31.89
C LEU A 171 -37.80 -0.34 -33.35
N LEU A 172 -36.63 0.24 -33.55
CA LEU A 172 -36.02 0.36 -34.89
C LEU A 172 -35.64 -1.01 -35.47
N SER A 173 -35.08 -1.89 -34.64
CA SER A 173 -34.71 -3.26 -35.06
C SER A 173 -35.91 -4.17 -35.35
N GLY A 174 -37.06 -3.90 -34.70
CA GLY A 174 -38.29 -4.69 -34.87
C GLY A 174 -39.00 -4.48 -36.20
N GLN A 175 -38.78 -3.35 -36.89
CA GLN A 175 -39.44 -3.05 -38.17
C GLN A 175 -38.77 -3.70 -39.39
N SER A 176 -37.59 -4.31 -39.24
CA SER A 176 -36.84 -4.90 -40.36
C SER A 176 -37.33 -6.29 -40.80
N LYS A 177 -38.32 -6.89 -40.15
CA LYS A 177 -38.78 -8.28 -40.40
C LYS A 177 -40.15 -8.40 -41.10
N SER A 178 -40.66 -7.33 -41.71
CA SER A 178 -41.92 -7.33 -42.45
C SER A 178 -41.76 -6.91 -43.91
N SER A 179 -40.82 -7.52 -44.62
CA SER A 179 -40.78 -7.58 -46.10
C SER A 179 -40.26 -8.93 -46.55
#